data_AF-A0AA36A059-F1
#
_entry.id   AF-A0AA36A059-F1
#
_cell.length_a   1.000
_cell.length_b   1.000
_cell.length_c   1.000
_cell.angle_alpha   90.00
_cell.angle_beta   90.00
_cell.angle_gamma   90.00
#
_symmetry.space_group_name_H-M   'P 1'
#
loop_
_entity.id
_entity.type
_entity.pdbx_description
1 polymer ?
#
loop_
_entity_poly.entity_id
_entity_poly.type
_entity_poly.pdbx_seq_one_letter_code
_entity_poly.pdbx_strand_id
1 'polypeptide(L)'
;MTMDFHTNKKILEEVAIIPSKRLRNKIAGFSTHLMKRIQKGPVRGISLKLQEEERERRMDFVSDESAIKTDLIEVDKDTIDMLVALGMGDLPGVVKAMVEPQAVPVATGFGRVVVVVVLLRGIEKREELLGDFFS
;
A
#
# COMPACT_ATOMS: atom_id res chain seq x y z
N MET A 1 -2.71 26.58 16.69
CA MET A 1 -3.57 26.21 17.84
C MET A 1 -2.76 25.37 18.81
N THR A 2 -3.11 25.38 20.10
CA THR A 2 -2.34 24.71 21.15
C THR A 2 -2.90 23.32 21.44
N MET A 3 -2.25 22.58 22.34
CA MET A 3 -2.68 21.24 22.78
C MET A 3 -3.72 21.30 23.90
N ASP A 4 -3.95 22.50 24.44
CA ASP A 4 -4.84 22.76 25.55
C ASP A 4 -6.26 23.08 25.09
N PHE A 5 -7.24 22.50 25.77
CA PHE A 5 -8.65 22.64 25.42
C PHE A 5 -9.20 24.03 25.75
N HIS A 6 -8.83 24.59 26.90
CA HIS A 6 -9.38 25.87 27.36
C HIS A 6 -8.89 27.03 26.51
N THR A 7 -7.63 26.98 26.11
CA THR A 7 -7.00 27.96 25.22
C THR A 7 -7.62 27.91 23.83
N ASN A 8 -7.73 26.72 23.22
CA ASN A 8 -8.37 26.57 21.91
C ASN A 8 -9.85 26.95 21.91
N LYS A 9 -10.56 26.72 23.02
CA LYS A 9 -11.96 27.13 23.17
C LYS A 9 -12.13 28.66 23.10
N LYS A 10 -11.22 29.43 23.71
CA LYS A 10 -11.22 30.90 23.63
C LYS A 10 -10.89 31.38 22.21
N ILE A 11 -9.86 30.81 21.59
CA ILE A 11 -9.47 31.15 20.21
C ILE A 11 -10.63 30.89 19.22
N LEU A 12 -11.39 29.81 19.41
CA LEU A 12 -12.56 29.52 18.57
C LEU A 12 -13.71 30.51 18.73
N GLU A 13 -13.80 31.23 19.84
CA GLU A 13 -14.79 32.30 20.04
C GLU A 13 -14.41 33.58 19.28
N GLU A 14 -13.11 33.81 19.07
CA GLU A 14 -12.59 34.96 18.33
C GLU A 14 -12.56 34.73 16.81
N VAL A 15 -12.25 33.50 16.38
CA VAL A 15 -12.04 33.16 14.96
C VAL A 15 -13.35 32.83 14.23
N ALA A 16 -14.37 32.32 14.93
CA ALA A 16 -15.60 31.84 14.28
C ALA A 16 -16.85 32.11 15.11
N ILE A 17 -17.93 32.51 14.42
CA ILE A 17 -19.25 32.67 15.04
C ILE A 17 -19.89 31.29 15.21
N ILE A 18 -19.81 30.73 16.41
CA ILE A 18 -20.38 29.42 16.74
C ILE A 18 -21.64 29.61 17.60
N PRO A 19 -22.84 29.21 17.12
CA PRO A 19 -24.11 29.55 17.75
C PRO A 19 -24.39 28.79 19.05
N SER A 20 -23.79 27.59 19.24
CA SER A 20 -24.05 26.78 20.44
C SER A 20 -22.78 26.36 21.17
N LYS A 21 -22.88 26.37 22.51
CA LYS A 21 -21.82 25.93 23.42
C LYS A 21 -21.41 24.47 23.17
N ARG A 22 -22.37 23.59 22.87
CA ARG A 22 -22.09 22.17 22.59
C ARG A 22 -21.28 21.99 21.30
N LEU A 23 -21.59 22.73 20.23
CA LEU A 23 -20.81 22.68 18.99
C LEU A 23 -19.40 23.23 19.19
N ARG A 24 -19.26 24.35 19.91
CA ARG A 24 -17.95 24.93 20.26
C ARG A 24 -17.06 23.93 20.99
N ASN A 25 -17.60 23.23 21.99
CA ASN A 25 -16.85 22.22 22.74
C ASN A 25 -16.42 21.03 21.87
N LYS A 26 -17.28 20.59 20.92
CA LYS A 26 -16.92 19.52 19.98
C LYS A 26 -15.78 19.95 19.04
N ILE A 27 -15.85 21.16 18.50
CA ILE A 27 -14.82 21.71 17.60
C ILE A 27 -13.50 21.89 18.36
N ALA A 28 -13.54 22.44 19.58
CA ALA A 28 -12.37 22.58 20.44
C ALA A 28 -11.73 21.22 20.77
N GLY A 29 -12.55 20.21 21.08
CA GLY A 29 -12.08 18.85 21.34
C GLY A 29 -11.49 18.16 20.11
N PHE A 30 -12.08 18.36 18.94
CA PHE A 30 -11.54 17.83 17.68
C PHE A 30 -10.20 18.50 17.32
N SER A 31 -10.10 19.82 17.52
CA SER A 31 -8.86 20.57 17.29
C SER A 31 -7.72 20.09 18.19
N THR A 32 -7.95 19.91 19.50
CA THR A 32 -6.90 19.37 20.40
C THR A 32 -6.52 17.94 20.04
N HIS A 33 -7.47 17.11 19.65
CA HIS A 33 -7.19 15.74 19.20
C HIS A 33 -6.38 15.73 17.90
N LEU A 34 -6.66 16.65 16.97
CA LEU A 34 -5.88 16.80 15.74
C LEU A 34 -4.46 17.27 16.00
N MET A 35 -4.26 18.29 16.85
CA MET A 35 -2.92 18.77 17.20
C MET A 35 -2.06 17.65 17.83
N LYS A 36 -2.67 16.78 18.65
CA LYS A 36 -2.02 15.56 19.18
C LYS A 36 -1.61 14.55 18.11
N ARG A 37 -2.38 14.44 17.03
CA ARG A 37 -2.07 13.54 15.92
C ARG A 37 -0.97 14.10 15.03
N ILE A 38 -0.96 15.42 14.79
CA ILE A 38 0.07 16.11 14.01
C ILE A 38 1.45 15.92 14.65
N GLN A 39 1.55 15.95 15.99
CA GLN A 39 2.82 15.69 16.68
C GLN A 39 3.36 14.27 16.46
N LYS A 40 2.49 13.28 16.22
CA LYS A 40 2.91 11.89 15.99
C LYS A 40 3.28 11.61 14.53
N GLY A 41 2.89 12.50 13.61
CA GLY A 41 3.17 12.34 12.19
C GLY A 41 2.15 13.07 11.29
N PRO A 42 2.33 12.96 9.96
CA PRO A 42 1.45 13.60 9.00
C PRO A 42 0.03 12.99 9.07
N VAL A 43 -0.98 13.86 9.12
CA VAL A 43 -2.40 13.48 9.19
C VAL A 43 -3.04 13.64 7.82
N ARG A 44 -3.63 12.56 7.28
CA ARG A 44 -4.33 12.58 5.97
C ARG A 44 -5.44 13.62 5.96
N GLY A 45 -5.53 14.40 4.87
CA GLY A 45 -6.60 15.38 4.64
C GLY A 45 -6.42 16.73 5.33
N ILE A 46 -5.24 17.01 5.88
CA ILE A 46 -4.88 18.32 6.44
C ILE A 46 -3.58 18.76 5.77
N SER A 47 -3.59 19.89 5.09
CA SER A 47 -2.39 20.54 4.56
C SER A 47 -1.87 21.53 5.60
N LEU A 48 -0.85 21.13 6.36
CA LEU A 48 -0.06 22.08 7.12
C LEU A 48 1.04 22.62 6.21
N LYS A 49 1.23 23.93 6.10
CA LYS A 49 2.32 24.53 5.28
C LYS A 49 3.69 23.92 5.59
N LEU A 50 3.91 23.55 6.86
CA LEU A 50 5.11 22.86 7.31
C LEU A 50 5.27 21.45 6.68
N GLN A 51 4.18 20.73 6.47
CA GLN A 51 4.19 19.42 5.78
C GLN A 51 4.44 19.58 4.29
N GLU A 52 4.01 20.69 3.68
CA GLU A 52 4.28 20.99 2.28
C GLU A 52 5.78 21.25 2.05
N GLU A 53 6.41 22.03 2.93
CA GLU A 53 7.85 22.34 2.86
C GLU A 53 8.73 21.12 3.15
N GLU A 54 8.37 20.28 4.14
CA GLU A 54 9.10 19.04 4.44
C GLU A 54 8.93 18.00 3.33
N ARG A 55 7.75 17.94 2.70
CA ARG A 55 7.51 17.11 1.50
C ARG A 55 8.36 17.61 0.33
N GLU A 56 8.47 18.91 0.14
CA GLU A 56 9.27 19.50 -0.94
C GLU A 56 10.75 19.16 -0.79
N ARG A 57 11.32 19.31 0.43
CA ARG A 57 12.71 18.91 0.70
C ARG A 57 12.99 17.41 0.50
N ARG A 58 12.01 16.54 0.77
CA ARG A 58 12.13 15.09 0.49
C ARG A 58 11.99 14.75 -1.00
N MET A 59 11.17 15.50 -1.73
CA MET A 59 10.97 15.29 -3.17
C MET A 59 12.16 15.81 -3.99
N ASP A 60 12.79 16.91 -3.54
CA ASP A 60 13.97 17.50 -4.16
C ASP A 60 15.28 16.76 -3.79
N PHE A 61 15.18 15.73 -2.94
CA PHE A 61 16.33 14.94 -2.55
C PHE A 61 16.77 14.03 -3.71
N VAL A 62 17.73 14.53 -4.49
CA VAL A 62 18.50 13.73 -5.44
C VAL A 62 19.68 13.14 -4.68
N SER A 63 19.81 11.82 -4.65
CA SER A 63 20.98 11.17 -4.05
C SER A 63 22.24 11.50 -4.85
N ASP A 64 23.36 11.70 -4.15
CA ASP A 64 24.65 12.01 -4.77
C ASP A 64 25.10 10.90 -5.75
N GLU A 65 24.72 9.66 -5.45
CA GLU A 65 24.94 8.50 -6.31
C GLU A 65 23.64 8.09 -7.01
N SER A 66 23.69 8.02 -8.33
CA SER A 66 22.57 7.50 -9.13
C SER A 66 22.57 5.98 -9.05
N ALA A 67 21.48 5.38 -8.61
CA ALA A 67 21.31 3.92 -8.62
C ALA A 67 21.40 3.26 -10.01
N ILE A 68 21.44 4.07 -11.08
CA ILE A 68 21.59 3.64 -12.47
C ILE A 68 23.07 3.47 -12.87
N LYS A 69 24.01 4.09 -12.11
CA LYS A 69 25.45 3.91 -12.32
C LYS A 69 25.90 2.59 -11.71
N THR A 70 25.53 1.50 -12.36
CA THR A 70 26.05 0.17 -12.05
C THR A 70 27.14 -0.15 -13.06
N ASP A 71 28.33 -0.53 -12.59
CA ASP A 71 29.47 -0.86 -13.46
C ASP A 71 29.23 -2.13 -14.31
N LEU A 72 28.25 -2.96 -13.91
CA LEU A 72 27.91 -4.22 -14.54
C LEU A 72 26.38 -4.35 -14.67
N ILE A 73 25.90 -4.36 -15.91
CA ILE A 73 24.50 -4.51 -16.27
C ILE A 73 24.31 -5.94 -16.77
N GLU A 74 23.63 -6.76 -15.98
CA GLU A 74 23.27 -8.12 -16.38
C GLU A 74 22.05 -8.09 -17.30
N VAL A 75 22.19 -8.66 -18.50
CA VAL A 75 21.18 -8.61 -19.56
C VAL A 75 20.88 -10.02 -20.08
N ASP A 76 19.61 -10.28 -20.40
CA ASP A 76 19.14 -11.52 -20.99
C ASP A 76 19.57 -11.65 -22.47
N LYS A 77 19.41 -12.85 -23.05
CA LYS A 77 19.81 -13.11 -24.44
C LYS A 77 18.97 -12.32 -25.45
N ASP A 78 17.66 -12.28 -25.27
CA ASP A 78 16.73 -11.58 -26.17
C ASP A 78 16.95 -10.06 -26.16
N THR A 79 17.34 -9.50 -25.01
CA THR A 79 17.64 -8.07 -24.86
C THR A 79 19.00 -7.68 -25.44
N ILE A 80 19.97 -8.60 -25.51
CA ILE A 80 21.22 -8.39 -26.27
C ILE A 80 20.93 -8.36 -27.77
N ASP A 81 20.10 -9.27 -28.28
CA ASP A 81 19.75 -9.28 -29.70
C ASP A 81 19.01 -8.00 -30.10
N MET A 82 18.17 -7.48 -29.19
CA MET A 82 17.55 -6.15 -29.34
C MET A 82 18.58 -5.02 -29.38
N LEU A 83 19.59 -5.03 -28.50
CA LEU A 83 20.67 -4.03 -28.49
C LEU A 83 21.50 -4.07 -29.79
N VAL A 84 21.76 -5.25 -30.33
CA VAL A 84 22.44 -5.42 -31.63
C VAL A 84 21.58 -4.86 -32.77
N ALA A 85 20.27 -5.12 -32.76
CA ALA A 85 19.34 -4.59 -33.77
C ALA A 85 19.23 -3.05 -33.73
N LEU A 86 19.38 -2.44 -32.55
CA LEU A 86 19.41 -0.99 -32.37
C LEU A 86 20.78 -0.36 -32.63
N GLY A 87 21.79 -1.15 -33.00
CA GLY A 87 23.16 -0.68 -33.26
C GLY A 87 23.95 -0.29 -32.00
N MET A 88 23.51 -0.76 -30.83
CA MET A 88 24.11 -0.48 -29.51
C MET A 88 24.74 -1.74 -28.89
N GLY A 89 25.39 -2.57 -29.72
CA GLY A 89 25.96 -3.85 -29.29
C GLY A 89 27.21 -3.74 -28.41
N ASP A 90 27.96 -2.64 -28.51
CA ASP A 90 29.27 -2.45 -27.84
C ASP A 90 29.18 -1.56 -26.60
N LEU A 91 28.10 -1.67 -25.82
CA LEU A 91 27.96 -0.91 -24.58
C LEU A 91 28.88 -1.48 -23.47
N PRO A 92 29.77 -0.66 -22.88
CA PRO A 92 30.65 -1.11 -21.81
C PRO A 92 29.82 -1.47 -20.56
N GLY A 93 30.08 -2.64 -19.99
CA GLY A 93 29.44 -3.12 -18.76
C GLY A 93 28.26 -4.06 -18.97
N VAL A 94 27.84 -4.37 -20.21
CA VAL A 94 26.77 -5.36 -20.48
C VAL A 94 27.33 -6.78 -20.39
N VAL A 95 26.85 -7.56 -19.42
CA VAL A 95 27.23 -8.96 -19.22
C VAL A 95 25.99 -9.86 -19.35
N LYS A 96 26.13 -11.01 -20.01
CA LYS A 96 25.06 -12.00 -20.09
C LYS A 96 24.77 -12.55 -18.70
N ALA A 97 23.55 -12.37 -18.21
CA ALA A 97 23.10 -13.02 -16.98
C ALA A 97 23.16 -14.55 -17.19
N MET A 98 24.01 -15.25 -16.43
CA MET A 98 23.95 -16.71 -16.35
C MET A 98 22.80 -17.09 -15.43
N VAL A 99 21.59 -17.03 -15.96
CA VAL A 99 20.42 -17.61 -15.30
C VAL A 99 20.57 -19.13 -15.37
N GLU A 100 21.01 -19.78 -14.28
CA GLU A 100 20.60 -21.16 -14.05
C GLU A 100 19.06 -21.19 -14.13
N PRO A 101 18.44 -22.10 -14.88
CA PRO A 101 17.00 -22.16 -14.98
C PRO A 101 16.44 -22.46 -13.59
N GLN A 102 16.07 -21.42 -12.84
CA GLN A 102 15.22 -21.58 -11.68
C GLN A 102 13.90 -22.11 -12.21
N ALA A 103 13.70 -23.41 -11.99
CA ALA A 103 12.40 -24.03 -12.15
C ALA A 103 11.43 -23.24 -11.27
N VAL A 104 10.59 -22.42 -11.89
CA VAL A 104 9.39 -21.90 -11.26
C VAL A 104 8.65 -23.09 -10.65
N PRO A 105 8.52 -23.21 -9.32
CA PRO A 105 7.64 -24.21 -8.77
C PRO A 105 6.23 -23.80 -9.19
N VAL A 106 5.70 -24.47 -10.21
CA VAL A 106 4.29 -24.40 -10.55
C VAL A 106 3.57 -24.84 -9.30
N ALA A 107 3.00 -23.87 -8.58
CA ALA A 107 2.15 -24.16 -7.43
C ALA A 107 0.98 -24.99 -7.94
N THR A 108 1.08 -26.30 -7.78
CA THR A 108 -0.01 -27.25 -7.99
C THR A 108 -1.10 -26.87 -7.00
N GLY A 109 -2.07 -26.09 -7.48
CA GLY A 109 -3.27 -25.73 -6.74
C GLY A 109 -4.16 -26.94 -6.50
N PHE A 110 -3.72 -27.86 -5.64
CA PHE A 110 -4.56 -28.87 -5.00
C PHE A 110 -5.44 -28.18 -3.96
N GLY A 111 -6.43 -27.41 -4.41
CA GLY A 111 -7.26 -26.60 -3.50
C GLY A 111 -8.70 -26.38 -3.93
N ARG A 112 -9.14 -26.88 -5.09
CA ARG A 112 -10.52 -26.66 -5.56
C ARG A 112 -11.30 -27.91 -6.01
N VAL A 113 -10.68 -29.08 -6.07
CA VAL A 113 -11.40 -30.31 -6.48
C VAL A 113 -11.95 -31.09 -5.28
N VAL A 114 -11.29 -31.06 -4.12
CA VAL A 114 -11.72 -31.84 -2.94
C VAL A 114 -13.05 -31.32 -2.36
N VAL A 115 -13.29 -30.01 -2.36
CA VAL A 115 -14.54 -29.46 -1.82
C VAL A 115 -15.75 -29.85 -2.69
N VAL A 116 -15.61 -29.88 -4.01
CA VAL A 116 -16.71 -30.26 -4.92
C VAL A 116 -17.02 -31.76 -4.82
N VAL A 117 -16.00 -32.62 -4.70
CA VAL A 117 -16.22 -34.07 -4.57
C VAL A 117 -16.84 -34.45 -3.22
N VAL A 118 -16.50 -33.74 -2.14
CA VAL A 118 -17.11 -33.96 -0.82
C VAL A 118 -18.56 -33.45 -0.79
N LEU A 119 -18.88 -32.33 -1.46
CA LEU A 119 -20.24 -31.81 -1.49
C LEU A 119 -21.19 -32.69 -2.33
N LEU A 120 -20.72 -33.27 -3.44
CA LEU A 120 -21.55 -34.12 -4.31
C LEU A 120 -21.78 -35.52 -3.71
N ARG A 121 -20.78 -36.14 -3.07
CA ARG A 121 -20.96 -37.43 -2.38
C ARG A 121 -21.79 -37.34 -1.09
N GLY A 122 -21.95 -36.14 -0.52
CA GLY A 122 -22.78 -35.90 0.66
C GLY A 122 -24.27 -35.74 0.37
N ILE A 123 -24.65 -35.51 -0.90
CA ILE A 123 -26.06 -35.31 -1.29
C ILE A 123 -26.72 -36.65 -1.70
N GLU A 124 -26.01 -37.55 -2.39
CA GLU A 124 -26.57 -38.85 -2.80
C GLU A 124 -26.89 -39.78 -1.61
N LYS A 125 -26.12 -39.72 -0.51
CA LYS A 125 -26.37 -40.57 0.68
C LYS A 125 -27.51 -40.08 1.58
N ARG A 126 -28.19 -38.99 1.24
CA ARG A 126 -29.32 -38.46 2.02
C ARG A 126 -30.69 -38.80 1.46
N GLU A 127 -30.77 -39.51 0.34
CA GLU A 127 -32.02 -40.06 -0.20
C GLU A 127 -32.28 -41.51 0.23
N GLU A 128 -31.26 -42.31 0.58
CA GLU A 128 -31.46 -43.68 1.07
C GLU A 128 -31.93 -43.78 2.54
N LEU A 129 -31.79 -42.72 3.34
CA LEU A 129 -32.15 -42.75 4.78
C LEU A 129 -33.50 -42.09 5.10
N LEU A 130 -34.29 -41.70 4.09
CA LEU A 130 -35.65 -41.18 4.26
C LEU A 130 -36.74 -42.14 3.74
N GLY A 131 -36.37 -43.33 3.26
CA GLY A 131 -37.31 -44.40 2.86
C GLY A 131 -37.78 -45.31 3.99
N ASP A 132 -37.06 -45.36 5.12
CA ASP A 132 -37.33 -46.31 6.22
C ASP A 132 -38.05 -45.68 7.43
N PHE A 133 -38.59 -44.46 7.30
CA PHE A 133 -39.29 -43.76 8.40
C PHE A 133 -40.78 -43.47 8.13
N PHE A 134 -41.32 -43.92 7.00
CA PHE A 134 -42.76 -43.89 6.72
C PHE A 134 -43.22 -45.24 6.14
N SER A 135 -43.25 -46.26 7.01
CA SER A 135 -44.23 -47.34 6.95
C SER A 135 -44.60 -47.79 8.35
#